data_AF-A0A060A5D8-F1
#
_entry.id   AF-A0A060A5D8-F1
#
_cell.length_a   1.000
_cell.length_b   1.000
_cell.length_c   1.000
_cell.angle_alpha   90.00
_cell.angle_beta   90.00
_cell.angle_gamma   90.00
#
_symmetry.space_group_name_H-M   'P 1'
#
loop_
_entity.id
_entity.type
_entity.pdbx_description
1 polymer ?
#
loop_
_entity_poly.entity_id
_entity_poly.type
_entity_poly.pdbx_seq_one_letter_code
_entity_poly.pdbx_strand_id
1 'polypeptide(L)'
;NIGLINSLSTYAKVNKYGFIETPYRLVKDGVLQDGWKYLSAMEEEKLVVAQADAKQDADGTLTGDLVSVRRGGDFRLVPPTEVTACDVSPKQLVSVAAALIPFLENDDANRALMG
;
A
#
# COMPACT_ATOMS: atom_id res chain seq x y z
N ASN A 1 -22.08 9.78 -13.41
CA ASN A 1 -21.83 8.68 -12.45
C ASN A 1 -20.35 8.51 -12.13
N ILE A 2 -19.44 9.10 -12.92
CA ILE A 2 -17.99 9.04 -12.70
C ILE A 2 -17.68 9.55 -11.29
N GLY A 3 -16.92 8.76 -10.52
CA GLY A 3 -16.55 9.06 -9.13
C GLY A 3 -17.65 8.82 -8.07
N LEU A 4 -18.89 8.52 -8.48
CA LEU A 4 -19.99 8.17 -7.56
C LEU A 4 -20.14 6.65 -7.36
N ILE A 5 -19.69 5.88 -8.35
CA ILE A 5 -19.69 4.41 -8.32
C ILE A 5 -18.23 3.97 -8.48
N ASN A 6 -17.69 3.36 -7.44
CA ASN A 6 -16.33 2.84 -7.40
C ASN A 6 -16.35 1.35 -7.07
N SER A 7 -15.31 0.63 -7.48
CA SER A 7 -15.09 -0.77 -7.09
C SER A 7 -14.12 -0.87 -5.92
N LEU A 8 -14.30 -1.88 -5.07
CA LEU A 8 -13.38 -2.16 -3.97
C LEU A 8 -12.03 -2.66 -4.50
N SER A 9 -10.93 -2.22 -3.88
CA SER A 9 -9.58 -2.69 -4.20
C SER A 9 -9.36 -4.15 -3.80
N THR A 10 -8.40 -4.82 -4.45
CA THR A 10 -8.20 -6.28 -4.42
C THR A 10 -8.12 -6.87 -3.00
N TYR A 11 -7.46 -6.20 -2.07
CA TYR A 11 -7.28 -6.70 -0.70
C TYR A 11 -8.10 -5.97 0.36
N ALA A 12 -8.87 -4.97 -0.03
CA ALA A 12 -9.63 -4.15 0.92
C ALA A 12 -10.79 -4.95 1.54
N LYS A 13 -11.10 -4.65 2.80
CA LYS A 13 -12.21 -5.25 3.55
C LYS A 13 -13.05 -4.18 4.22
N VAL A 14 -14.29 -4.51 4.53
CA VAL A 14 -15.17 -3.67 5.35
C VAL A 14 -15.21 -4.27 6.76
N ASN A 15 -14.86 -3.48 7.77
CA ASN A 15 -14.90 -3.92 9.15
C ASN A 15 -16.33 -3.90 9.72
N LYS A 16 -16.51 -4.37 10.95
CA LYS A 16 -17.84 -4.46 11.61
C LYS A 16 -18.54 -3.10 11.80
N TYR A 17 -17.82 -2.00 11.66
CA TYR A 17 -18.33 -0.64 11.78
C TYR A 17 -18.59 0.02 10.42
N GLY A 18 -18.34 -0.69 9.32
CA GLY A 18 -18.55 -0.17 7.96
C GLY A 18 -17.36 0.60 7.38
N PHE A 19 -16.21 0.64 8.06
CA PHE A 19 -15.01 1.29 7.51
C PHE A 19 -14.23 0.36 6.60
N ILE A 20 -13.64 0.93 5.56
CA ILE A 20 -12.73 0.23 4.66
C ILE A 20 -11.36 0.11 5.34
N GLU A 21 -10.80 -1.09 5.31
CA GLU A 21 -9.49 -1.42 5.83
C GLU A 21 -8.62 -2.09 4.76
N THR A 22 -7.32 -1.83 4.82
CA THR A 22 -6.31 -2.37 3.90
C THR A 22 -5.24 -3.09 4.72
N PRO A 23 -4.69 -4.23 4.23
CA PRO A 23 -3.64 -4.93 4.96
C PRO A 23 -2.29 -4.24 4.81
N TYR A 24 -1.52 -4.22 5.90
CA TYR A 24 -0.16 -3.69 5.99
C TYR A 24 0.75 -4.68 6.72
N ARG A 25 2.01 -4.74 6.33
CA ARG A 25 3.07 -5.36 7.14
C ARG A 25 3.61 -4.32 8.11
N LEU A 26 3.71 -4.64 9.39
CA LEU A 26 4.31 -3.74 10.36
C LEU A 26 5.84 -3.77 10.22
N VAL A 27 6.48 -2.64 10.46
CA VAL A 27 7.94 -2.52 10.45
C VAL A 27 8.37 -2.10 11.85
N LYS A 28 9.40 -2.76 12.37
CA LYS A 28 10.01 -2.43 13.66
C LYS A 28 11.51 -2.36 13.49
N ASP A 29 12.10 -1.23 13.85
CA ASP A 29 13.54 -0.99 13.78
C ASP A 29 14.13 -1.31 12.39
N GLY A 30 13.41 -0.96 11.32
CA GLY A 30 13.82 -1.22 9.93
C GLY A 30 13.60 -2.65 9.43
N VAL A 31 13.00 -3.53 10.24
CA VAL A 31 12.74 -4.93 9.88
C VAL A 31 11.24 -5.18 9.73
N LEU A 32 10.85 -5.71 8.57
CA LEU A 32 9.46 -6.14 8.33
C LEU A 32 9.11 -7.30 9.26
N GLN A 33 7.98 -7.16 9.94
CA GLN A 33 7.45 -8.21 10.80
C GLN A 33 6.69 -9.26 9.97
N ASP A 34 6.52 -10.44 10.55
CA ASP A 34 5.72 -11.51 9.97
C ASP A 34 4.22 -11.20 10.03
N GLY A 35 3.51 -11.67 9.01
CA GLY A 35 2.07 -11.48 8.88
C GLY A 35 1.67 -10.08 8.38
N TRP A 36 0.37 -9.80 8.50
CA TRP A 36 -0.24 -8.54 8.07
C TRP A 36 -1.35 -8.14 9.02
N LYS A 37 -1.58 -6.83 9.15
CA LYS A 37 -2.66 -6.26 9.93
C LYS A 37 -3.53 -5.39 9.04
N TYR A 38 -4.84 -5.59 9.12
CA TYR A 38 -5.81 -4.68 8.51
C TYR A 38 -5.89 -3.40 9.31
N LEU A 39 -5.72 -2.27 8.63
CA LEU A 39 -5.75 -0.94 9.21
C LEU A 39 -6.78 -0.09 8.49
N SER A 40 -7.53 0.69 9.26
CA SER A 40 -8.40 1.75 8.74
C SER A 40 -7.58 2.96 8.29
N ALA A 41 -8.20 3.85 7.51
CA ALA A 41 -7.58 5.10 7.07
C ALA A 41 -7.07 5.97 8.25
N MET A 42 -7.81 5.99 9.36
CA MET A 42 -7.43 6.72 10.58
C MET A 42 -6.21 6.13 11.30
N GLU A 43 -6.03 4.82 11.21
CA GLU A 43 -4.85 4.14 11.75
C GLU A 43 -3.64 4.35 10.84
N GLU A 44 -3.83 4.26 9.52
CA GLU A 44 -2.78 4.50 8.51
C GLU A 44 -2.20 5.91 8.60
N GLU A 45 -3.03 6.93 8.83
CA GLU A 45 -2.60 8.34 8.87
C GLU A 45 -1.48 8.61 9.88
N LYS A 46 -1.42 7.80 10.96
CA LYS A 46 -0.40 7.90 12.02
C LYS A 46 0.91 7.19 11.66
N LEU A 47 0.93 6.42 10.59
CA LEU A 47 2.05 5.58 10.20
C LEU A 47 2.87 6.21 9.07
N VAL A 48 4.09 5.71 8.94
CA VAL A 48 5.02 6.02 7.86
C VAL A 48 5.09 4.78 6.99
N VAL A 49 4.39 4.81 5.86
CA VAL A 49 4.10 3.62 5.07
C VAL A 49 5.03 3.55 3.86
N ALA A 50 5.91 2.56 3.84
CA ALA A 50 6.73 2.25 2.67
C ALA A 50 5.92 1.55 1.57
N GLN A 51 6.35 1.73 0.33
CA GLN A 51 5.79 1.04 -0.83
C GLN A 51 6.20 -0.44 -0.85
N ALA A 52 5.39 -1.28 -1.50
CA ALA A 52 5.58 -2.74 -1.50
C ALA A 52 6.85 -3.19 -2.25
N ASP A 53 7.44 -2.32 -3.08
CA ASP A 53 8.67 -2.52 -3.84
C ASP A 53 9.92 -2.00 -3.13
N ALA A 54 9.80 -1.55 -1.87
CA ALA A 54 10.94 -1.14 -1.06
C ALA A 54 11.98 -2.27 -0.97
N LYS A 55 13.25 -1.93 -1.19
CA LYS A 55 14.36 -2.88 -1.17
C LYS A 55 14.51 -3.48 0.23
N GLN A 56 14.48 -4.81 0.29
CA GLN A 56 14.63 -5.58 1.51
C GLN A 56 15.61 -6.74 1.31
N ASP A 57 16.25 -7.17 2.39
CA ASP A 57 17.06 -8.39 2.44
C ASP A 57 16.19 -9.64 2.65
N ALA A 58 16.80 -10.83 2.60
CA ALA A 58 16.13 -12.11 2.84
C ALA A 58 15.44 -12.18 4.22
N ASP A 59 15.99 -11.50 5.21
CA ASP A 59 15.47 -11.43 6.58
C ASP A 59 14.36 -10.37 6.74
N GLY A 60 13.98 -9.66 5.68
CA GLY A 60 12.99 -8.59 5.73
C GLY A 60 13.53 -7.26 6.26
N THR A 61 14.84 -7.10 6.38
CA THR A 61 15.47 -5.81 6.72
C THR A 61 15.45 -4.88 5.52
N LEU A 62 14.98 -3.64 5.68
CA LEU A 62 15.02 -2.63 4.63
C LEU A 62 16.47 -2.15 4.39
N THR A 63 16.96 -2.27 3.16
CA THR A 63 18.39 -2.09 2.83
C THR A 63 18.73 -0.77 2.13
N GLY A 64 17.74 0.05 1.79
CA GLY A 64 17.97 1.36 1.17
C GLY A 64 18.41 2.42 2.18
N ASP A 65 19.35 3.30 1.79
CA ASP A 65 19.74 4.45 2.61
C ASP A 65 18.55 5.35 2.96
N LEU A 66 17.67 5.53 1.97
CA LEU A 66 16.39 6.22 2.09
C LEU A 66 15.31 5.39 1.41
N VAL A 67 14.14 5.34 2.05
CA VAL A 67 12.95 4.63 1.59
C VAL A 67 11.87 5.63 1.23
N SER A 68 11.25 5.44 0.06
CA SER A 68 10.06 6.19 -0.36
C SER A 68 8.88 5.78 0.49
N VAL A 69 8.29 6.75 1.20
CA VAL A 69 7.18 6.53 2.11
C VAL A 69 6.06 7.51 1.85
N ARG A 70 4.83 7.10 2.17
CA ARG A 70 3.68 8.00 2.30
C ARG A 70 3.35 8.23 3.77
N ARG A 71 3.00 9.46 4.12
CA ARG A 71 2.49 9.84 5.44
C ARG A 71 1.51 11.00 5.31
N GLY A 72 0.27 10.81 5.74
CA GLY A 72 -0.75 11.88 5.72
C GLY A 72 -1.00 12.47 4.31
N GLY A 73 -0.85 11.67 3.26
CA GLY A 73 -1.00 12.11 1.87
C GLY A 73 0.26 12.68 1.21
N ASP A 74 1.32 12.96 1.97
CA ASP A 74 2.60 13.41 1.41
C ASP A 74 3.54 12.24 1.14
N PHE A 75 4.34 12.36 0.07
CA PHE A 75 5.43 11.46 -0.24
C PHE A 75 6.77 12.04 0.21
N ARG A 76 7.56 11.25 0.93
CA ARG A 76 8.86 11.67 1.50
C ARG A 76 9.87 10.54 1.40
N LEU A 77 11.15 10.90 1.47
CA LEU A 77 12.24 9.95 1.64
C LEU A 77 12.69 9.98 3.09
N VAL A 78 12.68 8.82 3.75
CA VAL A 78 13.06 8.69 5.16
C VAL A 78 14.04 7.52 5.36
N PRO A 79 14.86 7.53 6.42
CA PRO A 79 15.66 6.38 6.79
C PRO A 79 14.78 5.15 7.09
N PRO A 80 15.26 3.91 6.86
CA PRO A 80 14.56 2.68 7.21
C PRO A 80 14.02 2.62 8.64
N THR A 81 14.71 3.25 9.58
CA THR A 81 14.35 3.27 11.01
C THR A 81 13.08 4.08 11.31
N GLU A 82 12.69 5.00 10.43
CA GLU A 82 11.45 5.78 10.58
C GLU A 82 10.23 5.10 9.97
N VAL A 83 10.42 4.04 9.17
CA VAL A 83 9.34 3.28 8.55
C VAL A 83 8.61 2.47 9.61
N THR A 84 7.28 2.59 9.67
CA THR A 84 6.46 1.87 10.66
C THR A 84 5.52 0.85 10.04
N ALA A 85 5.24 0.96 8.74
CA ALA A 85 4.48 -0.02 7.98
C ALA A 85 4.94 -0.10 6.53
N CYS A 86 4.60 -1.19 5.86
CA CYS A 86 4.87 -1.42 4.44
C CYS A 86 3.64 -2.05 3.77
N ASP A 87 3.38 -1.64 2.53
CA ASP A 87 2.35 -2.24 1.69
C ASP A 87 2.59 -3.75 1.49
N VAL A 88 1.52 -4.55 1.44
CA VAL A 88 1.65 -6.00 1.28
C VAL A 88 1.93 -6.38 -0.18
N SER A 89 1.34 -5.64 -1.11
CA SER A 89 1.48 -5.92 -2.55
C SER A 89 1.15 -4.69 -3.38
N PRO A 90 1.84 -4.45 -4.52
CA PRO A 90 1.44 -3.40 -5.47
C PRO A 90 -0.02 -3.54 -5.95
N LYS A 91 -0.54 -4.77 -6.01
CA LYS A 91 -1.92 -5.06 -6.44
C LYS A 91 -3.00 -4.58 -5.46
N GLN A 92 -2.62 -4.17 -4.24
CA GLN A 92 -3.57 -3.68 -3.25
C GLN A 92 -4.21 -2.34 -3.61
N LEU A 93 -3.58 -1.58 -4.52
CA LEU A 93 -4.06 -0.27 -4.96
C LEU A 93 -5.17 -0.37 -6.02
N VAL A 94 -5.25 -1.50 -6.73
CA VAL A 94 -6.15 -1.66 -7.88
C VAL A 94 -7.31 -2.61 -7.57
N SER A 95 -8.42 -2.47 -8.30
CA SER A 95 -9.55 -3.39 -8.24
C SER A 95 -9.21 -4.73 -8.89
N VAL A 96 -10.04 -5.75 -8.64
CA VAL A 96 -9.86 -7.08 -9.26
C VAL A 96 -9.86 -7.00 -10.79
N ALA A 97 -10.71 -6.17 -11.38
CA ALA A 97 -10.76 -6.00 -12.84
C ALA A 97 -9.47 -5.37 -13.39
N ALA A 98 -9.03 -4.26 -12.80
CA ALA A 98 -7.80 -3.58 -13.22
C ALA A 98 -6.55 -4.45 -12.98
N ALA A 99 -6.54 -5.30 -11.95
CA ALA A 99 -5.44 -6.22 -11.68
C ALA A 99 -5.23 -7.31 -12.74
N LEU A 100 -6.20 -7.53 -13.64
CA LEU A 100 -6.13 -8.48 -14.75
C LEU A 100 -5.55 -7.87 -16.02
N ILE A 101 -5.34 -6.55 -16.07
CA ILE A 101 -4.73 -5.86 -17.21
C ILE A 101 -3.21 -6.10 -17.15
N PRO A 102 -2.62 -6.82 -18.12
CA PRO A 102 -1.18 -7.03 -18.15
C PRO A 102 -0.45 -5.72 -18.48
N PHE A 103 0.70 -5.49 -17.86
CA PHE A 103 1.54 -4.30 -18.09
C PHE A 103 0.81 -2.98 -17.82
N LEU A 104 -0.12 -2.96 -16.85
CA LEU A 104 -0.90 -1.78 -16.45
C LEU A 104 -0.02 -0.57 -16.13
N GLU A 105 1.18 -0.79 -15.61
CA GLU A 105 2.17 0.25 -15.31
C GLU A 105 2.66 1.02 -16.55
N ASN A 106 2.47 0.46 -17.75
CA ASN A 106 2.82 1.08 -19.03
C ASN A 106 1.59 1.70 -19.73
N ASP A 107 0.41 1.61 -19.11
CA ASP A 107 -0.83 2.11 -19.67
C ASP A 107 -1.22 3.48 -19.11
N ASP A 108 -1.89 4.30 -19.92
CA ASP A 108 -2.47 5.56 -19.45
C ASP A 108 -3.71 5.28 -18.60
N ALA A 109 -3.89 6.07 -17.52
CA ALA A 109 -5.00 5.90 -16.60
C ALA A 109 -6.38 5.98 -17.28
N ASN A 110 -6.53 6.80 -18.33
CA ASN A 110 -7.80 6.89 -19.06
C ASN A 110 -8.06 5.63 -19.89
N ARG A 111 -7.02 5.01 -20.46
CA ARG A 111 -7.15 3.77 -21.23
C ARG A 111 -7.44 2.59 -20.31
N ALA A 112 -6.79 2.53 -19.14
CA ALA A 112 -7.07 1.55 -18.11
C ALA A 112 -8.51 1.69 -17.54
N LEU A 113 -9.06 2.91 -17.47
CA LEU A 113 -10.43 3.16 -17.00
C LEU A 113 -11.51 2.73 -18.00
N MET A 114 -11.19 2.74 -19.30
CA MET A 114 -12.09 2.29 -20.37
C MET A 114 -12.04 0.77 -20.62
N GLY A 115 -11.02 0.08 -20.08
CA GLY A 115 -10.77 -1.35 -20.28
C GLY A 115 -11.48 -2.29 -19.30
#